data_AF-A0A956K8D7-F1
#
_entry.id   AF-A0A956K8D7-F1
#
_cell.length_a   1.000
_cell.length_b   1.000
_cell.length_c   1.000
_cell.angle_alpha   90.00
_cell.angle_beta   90.00
_cell.angle_gamma   90.00
#
_symmetry.space_group_name_H-M   'P 1'
#
loop_
_entity.id
_entity.type
_entity.pdbx_description
1 polymer ?
#
loop_
_entity_poly.entity_id
_entity_poly.type
_entity_poly.pdbx_seq_one_letter_code
_entity_poly.pdbx_strand_id
1 'polypeptide(L)'
;MSMLEDSGPHMRSNSEERLQDQMALASCFARARPILTALVAGVKEGDAVIVATDQNGFPVAQRVIERPKDLPHAVVIGRHNRCALAIPNDSRVSLRHLLLTSWPGQGPMRFRGYDLGGRAGVILADGKRVPGFSAHGQVAL
;
A
#
# COMPACT_ATOMS: atom_id res chain seq x y z
N MET A 1 27.90 -47.81 -12.31
CA MET A 1 28.15 -46.42 -12.73
C MET A 1 26.88 -45.64 -12.49
N SER A 2 26.85 -44.84 -11.41
CA SER A 2 25.73 -43.98 -11.05
C SER A 2 25.97 -42.61 -11.68
N MET A 3 24.99 -42.13 -12.47
CA MET A 3 24.96 -40.77 -12.98
C MET A 3 24.46 -39.85 -11.87
N LEU A 4 25.28 -38.88 -11.50
CA LEU A 4 24.91 -37.73 -10.67
C LEU A 4 24.25 -36.70 -11.58
N GLU A 5 22.94 -36.50 -11.44
CA GLU A 5 22.25 -35.35 -12.04
C GLU A 5 22.57 -34.09 -11.24
N ASP A 6 23.37 -33.23 -11.86
CA ASP A 6 23.72 -31.90 -11.37
C ASP A 6 22.49 -30.98 -11.44
N SER A 7 21.77 -30.91 -10.32
CA SER A 7 20.64 -30.00 -10.13
C SER A 7 21.15 -28.58 -9.85
N GLY A 8 21.60 -27.89 -10.89
CA GLY A 8 21.96 -26.47 -10.81
C GLY A 8 20.77 -25.59 -10.37
N PRO A 9 21.02 -24.43 -9.75
CA PRO A 9 19.95 -23.58 -9.21
C PRO A 9 19.03 -23.11 -10.34
N HIS A 10 17.76 -23.48 -10.27
CA HIS A 10 16.71 -22.95 -11.14
C HIS A 10 16.56 -21.44 -10.92
N MET A 11 17.17 -20.64 -11.79
CA MET A 11 16.78 -19.24 -11.97
C MET A 11 15.32 -19.22 -12.43
N ARG A 12 14.40 -18.91 -11.50
CA ARG A 12 13.01 -18.63 -11.86
C ARG A 12 12.98 -17.47 -12.84
N SER A 13 12.15 -17.59 -13.87
CA SER A 13 12.03 -16.51 -14.84
C SER A 13 11.42 -15.27 -14.18
N ASN A 14 11.88 -14.09 -14.57
CA ASN A 14 11.40 -12.80 -14.05
C ASN A 14 9.87 -12.62 -14.24
N SER A 15 9.27 -13.37 -15.17
CA SER A 15 7.82 -13.48 -15.38
C SER A 15 7.11 -14.30 -14.31
N GLU A 16 7.69 -15.42 -13.87
CA GLU A 16 7.11 -16.29 -12.83
C GLU A 16 7.17 -15.62 -11.47
N GLU A 17 8.25 -14.92 -11.14
CA GLU A 17 8.35 -14.12 -9.90
C GLU A 17 7.27 -13.03 -9.86
N ARG A 18 7.09 -12.29 -10.96
CA ARG A 18 6.07 -11.22 -11.04
C ARG A 18 4.64 -11.76 -10.90
N LEU A 19 4.33 -12.90 -11.51
CA LEU A 19 3.04 -13.56 -11.36
C LEU A 19 2.81 -14.01 -9.91
N GLN A 20 3.85 -14.55 -9.27
CA GLN A 20 3.77 -14.99 -7.88
C GLN A 20 3.57 -13.82 -6.91
N ASP A 21 4.23 -12.69 -7.14
CA ASP A 21 4.05 -11.46 -6.36
C ASP A 21 2.64 -10.86 -6.52
N GLN A 22 2.11 -10.84 -7.76
CA GLN A 22 0.74 -10.40 -8.03
C GLN A 22 -0.29 -11.30 -7.33
N MET A 23 -0.11 -12.62 -7.37
CA MET A 23 -0.97 -13.58 -6.68
C MET A 23 -0.89 -13.41 -5.15
N ALA A 24 0.29 -13.14 -4.60
CA ALA A 24 0.49 -12.89 -3.18
C ALA A 24 -0.26 -11.62 -2.73
N LEU A 25 -0.19 -10.55 -3.52
CA LEU A 25 -0.85 -9.29 -3.23
C LEU A 25 -2.38 -9.40 -3.33
N ALA A 26 -2.90 -10.05 -4.38
CA ALA A 26 -4.33 -10.33 -4.51
C ALA A 26 -4.86 -11.15 -3.32
N SER A 27 -4.08 -12.14 -2.87
CA SER A 27 -4.42 -12.95 -1.70
C SER A 27 -4.39 -12.14 -0.40
N CYS A 28 -3.43 -11.22 -0.25
CA CYS A 28 -3.37 -10.30 0.87
C CYS A 28 -4.63 -9.42 0.95
N PHE A 29 -5.02 -8.82 -0.18
CA PHE A 29 -6.25 -8.02 -0.25
C PHE A 29 -7.51 -8.82 0.04
N ALA A 30 -7.61 -10.05 -0.49
CA ALA A 30 -8.75 -10.91 -0.22
C ALA A 30 -8.91 -11.19 1.29
N ARG A 31 -7.80 -11.42 2.00
CA ARG A 31 -7.79 -11.60 3.47
C ARG A 31 -8.12 -10.32 4.22
N ALA A 32 -7.62 -9.17 3.76
CA ALA A 32 -7.87 -7.88 4.41
C ALA A 32 -9.32 -7.38 4.22
N ARG A 33 -9.98 -7.76 3.12
CA ARG A 33 -11.27 -7.19 2.69
C ARG A 33 -12.36 -7.17 3.76
N PRO A 34 -12.64 -8.25 4.52
CA PRO A 34 -13.66 -8.20 5.56
C PRO A 34 -13.34 -7.17 6.65
N ILE A 35 -12.07 -7.09 7.05
CA ILE A 35 -11.60 -6.16 8.08
C ILE A 35 -11.69 -4.72 7.55
N LEU A 36 -11.22 -4.46 6.33
CA LEU A 36 -11.33 -3.15 5.69
C LEU A 36 -12.79 -2.71 5.54
N THR A 37 -13.70 -3.63 5.24
CA THR A 37 -15.14 -3.35 5.15
C THR A 37 -15.69 -2.88 6.50
N ALA A 38 -15.33 -3.57 7.58
CA ALA A 38 -15.73 -3.18 8.93
C ALA A 38 -15.14 -1.82 9.35
N LEU A 39 -13.87 -1.56 9.01
CA LEU A 39 -13.20 -0.29 9.32
C LEU A 39 -13.85 0.89 8.59
N VAL A 40 -14.21 0.72 7.31
CA VAL A 40 -14.86 1.75 6.51
C VAL A 40 -16.30 2.01 6.97
N ALA A 41 -17.00 1.01 7.52
CA ALA A 41 -18.38 1.18 7.99
C ALA A 41 -18.54 2.26 9.07
N GLY A 42 -17.49 2.56 9.84
CA GLY A 42 -17.47 3.63 10.84
C GLY A 42 -17.03 5.00 10.32
N VAL A 43 -16.67 5.11 9.04
CA VAL A 43 -16.15 6.35 8.43
C VAL A 43 -17.30 7.17 7.88
N LYS A 44 -17.32 8.46 8.19
CA LYS A 44 -18.35 9.39 7.69
C LYS A 44 -18.29 9.46 6.16
N GLU A 45 -19.45 9.62 5.55
CA GLU A 45 -19.53 9.82 4.11
C GLU A 45 -18.67 11.02 3.68
N GLY A 46 -17.85 10.80 2.65
CA GLY A 46 -16.93 11.80 2.13
C GLY A 46 -15.52 11.71 2.70
N ASP A 47 -15.33 11.20 3.91
CA ASP A 47 -14.04 10.93 4.53
C ASP A 47 -13.43 9.61 3.99
N ALA A 48 -12.19 9.32 4.39
CA ALA A 48 -11.56 8.04 4.10
C ALA A 48 -10.76 7.51 5.29
N VAL A 49 -10.43 6.23 5.21
CA VAL A 49 -9.46 5.59 6.08
C VAL A 49 -8.30 5.06 5.24
N ILE A 50 -7.07 5.36 5.66
CA ILE A 50 -5.86 4.73 5.16
C ILE A 50 -5.56 3.58 6.12
N VAL A 51 -5.37 2.38 5.58
CA VAL A 51 -5.01 1.20 6.37
C VAL A 51 -3.72 0.62 5.79
N ALA A 52 -2.73 0.38 6.66
CA ALA A 52 -1.55 -0.40 6.32
C ALA A 52 -1.75 -1.82 6.85
N THR A 53 -1.49 -2.82 6.02
CA THR A 53 -1.56 -4.24 6.42
C THR A 53 -0.19 -4.89 6.40
N ASP A 54 -0.01 -5.96 7.17
CA ASP A 54 1.10 -6.88 6.97
C ASP A 54 0.87 -7.76 5.72
N GLN A 55 1.83 -8.64 5.43
CA GLN A 55 1.75 -9.60 4.31
C GLN A 55 0.62 -10.64 4.44
N ASN A 56 0.07 -10.80 5.65
CA ASN A 56 -1.05 -11.70 5.91
C ASN A 56 -2.40 -10.99 5.74
N GLY A 57 -2.42 -9.67 5.49
CA GLY A 57 -3.62 -8.88 5.34
C GLY A 57 -4.19 -8.37 6.67
N PHE A 58 -3.44 -8.47 7.77
CA PHE A 58 -3.84 -7.91 9.06
C PHE A 58 -3.48 -6.42 9.13
N PRO A 59 -4.42 -5.53 9.52
CA PRO A 59 -4.09 -4.13 9.75
C PRO A 59 -3.03 -3.97 10.84
N VAL A 60 -1.98 -3.23 10.54
CA VAL A 60 -0.90 -2.87 11.47
C VAL A 60 -0.91 -1.39 11.84
N ALA A 61 -1.57 -0.56 11.03
CA ALA A 61 -1.80 0.84 11.32
C ALA A 61 -3.01 1.36 10.54
N GLN A 62 -3.70 2.38 11.07
CA GLN A 62 -4.78 3.06 10.35
C GLN A 62 -4.85 4.55 10.67
N ARG A 63 -5.38 5.33 9.73
CA ARG A 63 -5.61 6.77 9.89
C ARG A 63 -6.84 7.23 9.13
N VAL A 64 -7.78 7.88 9.81
CA VAL A 64 -8.88 8.58 9.16
C VAL A 64 -8.37 9.90 8.58
N ILE A 65 -8.79 10.18 7.35
CA ILE A 65 -8.54 11.41 6.62
C ILE A 65 -9.88 12.07 6.35
N GLU A 66 -10.11 13.19 7.01
CA GLU A 66 -11.27 14.03 6.76
C GLU A 66 -11.18 14.66 5.37
N ARG A 67 -12.32 14.75 4.69
CA ARG A 67 -12.41 15.43 3.40
C ARG A 67 -11.96 16.88 3.55
N PRO A 68 -10.95 17.33 2.80
CA PRO A 68 -10.58 18.73 2.79
C PRO A 68 -11.71 19.58 2.19
N LYS A 69 -12.00 20.73 2.81
CA LYS A 69 -13.03 21.66 2.35
C LYS A 69 -12.52 22.61 1.26
N ASP A 70 -11.32 23.13 1.47
CA ASP A 70 -10.80 24.25 0.66
C ASP A 70 -9.49 23.91 -0.07
N LEU A 71 -8.47 23.48 0.67
CA LEU A 71 -7.13 23.16 0.14
C LEU A 71 -6.80 21.68 0.32
N PRO A 72 -5.92 21.09 -0.52
CA PRO A 72 -5.50 19.71 -0.35
C PRO A 72 -4.88 19.46 1.02
N HIS A 73 -5.26 18.36 1.66
CA HIS A 73 -4.59 17.88 2.88
C HIS A 73 -3.47 16.92 2.50
N ALA A 74 -2.34 17.05 3.18
CA ALA A 74 -1.18 16.20 2.95
C ALA A 74 -0.86 15.40 4.21
N VAL A 75 -0.65 14.09 4.05
CA VAL A 75 -0.22 13.20 5.12
C VAL A 75 1.02 12.43 4.71
N VAL A 76 1.97 12.34 5.63
CA VAL A 76 3.18 11.54 5.46
C VAL A 76 2.97 10.19 6.13
N ILE A 77 3.29 9.13 5.40
CA ILE A 77 3.26 7.74 5.85
C ILE A 77 4.71 7.26 5.94
N GLY A 78 5.09 6.59 7.02
CA GLY A 78 6.46 6.11 7.19
C GLY A 78 6.70 5.44 8.54
N ARG A 79 7.95 5.05 8.78
CA ARG A 79 8.36 4.37 10.01
C ARG A 79 8.52 5.31 11.21
N HIS A 80 8.70 6.61 10.97
CA HIS A 80 8.90 7.57 12.04
C HIS A 80 7.58 7.90 12.75
N ASN A 81 7.55 7.94 14.09
CA ASN A 81 6.34 8.18 14.89
C ASN A 81 5.70 9.56 14.71
N ARG A 82 6.38 10.51 14.05
CA ARG A 82 5.81 11.82 13.66
C ARG A 82 5.09 11.79 12.31
N CYS A 83 5.06 10.65 11.62
CA CYS A 83 4.23 10.48 10.43
C CYS A 83 2.75 10.46 10.83
N ALA A 84 1.89 10.94 9.95
CA ALA A 84 0.44 10.90 10.16
C ALA A 84 -0.10 9.46 10.25
N LEU A 85 0.54 8.54 9.53
CA LEU A 85 0.40 7.10 9.71
C LEU A 85 1.80 6.51 9.93
N ALA A 86 2.06 6.02 11.14
CA ALA A 86 3.33 5.41 11.51
C ALA A 86 3.28 3.89 11.38
N ILE A 87 4.32 3.30 10.78
CA ILE A 87 4.51 1.83 10.66
C ILE A 87 5.89 1.50 11.27
N PRO A 88 6.02 1.54 12.62
CA PRO A 88 7.32 1.63 13.29
C PRO A 88 8.17 0.35 13.17
N ASN A 89 7.53 -0.80 13.03
CA ASN A 89 8.18 -2.12 13.14
C ASN A 89 8.58 -2.74 11.78
N ASP A 90 8.27 -2.10 10.66
CA ASP A 90 8.63 -2.60 9.33
C ASP A 90 9.87 -1.89 8.79
N SER A 91 11.02 -2.57 8.82
CA SER A 91 12.30 -2.02 8.36
C SER A 91 12.37 -1.74 6.86
N ARG A 92 11.45 -2.28 6.05
CA ARG A 92 11.33 -1.99 4.62
C ARG A 92 10.72 -0.60 4.40
N VAL A 93 9.91 -0.14 5.35
CA VAL A 93 9.30 1.20 5.32
C VAL A 93 10.34 2.24 5.73
N SER A 94 10.50 3.25 4.87
CA SER A 94 11.42 4.37 5.12
C SER A 94 10.90 5.28 6.24
N LEU A 95 11.78 6.07 6.87
CA LEU A 95 11.36 6.99 7.96
C LEU A 95 10.21 7.91 7.53
N ARG A 96 10.29 8.42 6.30
CA ARG A 96 9.21 9.02 5.54
C ARG A 96 9.18 8.30 4.20
N HIS A 97 8.09 7.63 3.89
CA HIS A 97 8.05 6.69 2.77
C HIS A 97 7.14 7.18 1.64
N LEU A 98 5.95 7.65 1.99
CA LEU A 98 4.93 8.08 1.04
C LEU A 98 4.31 9.39 1.50
N LEU A 99 4.23 10.38 0.62
CA LEU A 99 3.37 11.54 0.78
C LEU A 99 2.05 11.27 0.09
N LEU A 100 0.94 11.33 0.81
CA LEU A 100 -0.40 11.21 0.26
C LEU A 100 -1.12 12.56 0.39
N THR A 101 -1.64 13.06 -0.73
CA THR A 101 -2.50 14.25 -0.75
C THR A 101 -3.95 13.85 -1.03
N SER A 102 -4.89 14.29 -0.21
CA SER A 102 -6.33 14.25 -0.51
C SER A 102 -6.78 15.62 -0.99
N TRP A 103 -7.65 15.65 -1.99
CA TRP A 103 -8.11 16.89 -2.63
C TRP A 103 -9.59 17.16 -2.34
N PRO A 104 -9.98 18.44 -2.21
CA PRO A 104 -11.39 18.82 -2.11
C PRO A 104 -12.13 18.51 -3.44
N GLY A 105 -13.45 18.42 -3.38
CA GLY A 105 -14.28 18.27 -4.57
C GLY A 105 -15.63 17.60 -4.32
N GLN A 106 -16.46 17.58 -5.36
CA GLN A 106 -17.71 16.83 -5.42
C GLN A 106 -17.43 15.41 -5.91
N GLY A 107 -18.05 14.39 -5.29
CA GLY A 107 -17.87 12.98 -5.66
C GLY A 107 -16.75 12.24 -4.89
N PRO A 108 -16.24 11.10 -5.41
CA PRO A 108 -15.24 10.30 -4.72
C PRO A 108 -13.96 11.09 -4.41
N MET A 109 -13.40 10.91 -3.22
CA MET A 109 -12.19 11.64 -2.81
C MET A 109 -11.03 11.30 -3.74
N ARG A 110 -10.33 12.34 -4.22
CA ARG A 110 -9.15 12.17 -5.06
C ARG A 110 -7.90 12.15 -4.19
N PHE A 111 -7.09 11.12 -4.40
CA PHE A 111 -5.79 10.96 -3.78
C PHE A 111 -4.68 11.04 -4.80
N ARG A 112 -3.54 11.58 -4.37
CA ARG A 112 -2.27 11.43 -5.08
C ARG A 112 -1.20 10.99 -4.09
N GLY A 113 -0.47 9.94 -4.43
CA GLY A 113 0.67 9.47 -3.66
C GLY A 113 1.97 9.77 -4.38
N TYR A 114 3.00 10.11 -3.61
CA TYR A 114 4.35 10.39 -4.09
C TYR A 114 5.36 9.60 -3.27
N ASP A 115 6.17 8.78 -3.96
CA ASP A 115 7.31 8.11 -3.34
C ASP A 115 8.32 9.18 -2.88
N LEU A 116 8.74 9.10 -1.62
CA LEU A 116 9.72 10.02 -1.04
C LEU A 116 11.17 9.53 -1.21
N GLY A 117 11.40 8.51 -2.04
CA GLY A 117 12.73 8.03 -2.43
C GLY A 117 13.24 6.88 -1.54
N GLY A 118 12.33 6.10 -0.97
CA GLY A 118 12.70 4.95 -0.13
C GLY A 118 13.21 3.75 -0.94
N ARG A 119 14.02 2.87 -0.30
CA ARG A 119 14.53 1.64 -0.95
C ARG A 119 13.41 0.76 -1.50
N ALA A 120 12.34 0.55 -0.71
CA ALA A 120 11.19 -0.23 -1.17
C ALA A 120 10.41 0.47 -2.30
N GLY A 121 10.41 1.81 -2.32
CA GLY A 121 9.56 2.63 -3.19
C GLY A 121 8.08 2.32 -3.05
N VAL A 122 7.28 2.76 -4.02
CA VAL A 122 5.85 2.44 -4.09
C VAL A 122 5.61 1.45 -5.23
N ILE A 123 4.99 0.32 -4.90
CA ILE A 123 4.62 -0.73 -5.87
C ILE A 123 3.09 -0.80 -5.90
N LEU A 124 2.51 -0.74 -7.09
CA LEU A 124 1.05 -0.84 -7.28
C LEU A 124 0.59 -2.29 -7.38
N ALA A 125 -0.73 -2.50 -7.40
CA ALA A 125 -1.35 -3.81 -7.46
C ALA A 125 -0.93 -4.66 -8.67
N ASP A 126 -0.53 -4.02 -9.76
CA ASP A 126 -0.01 -4.66 -10.97
C ASP A 126 1.48 -5.04 -10.87
N GLY A 127 2.12 -4.81 -9.72
CA GLY A 127 3.55 -5.05 -9.48
C GLY A 127 4.44 -3.94 -10.03
N LYS A 128 3.89 -2.85 -10.57
CA LYS A 128 4.69 -1.75 -11.13
C LYS A 128 5.19 -0.84 -10.02
N ARG A 129 6.51 -0.66 -9.95
CA ARG A 129 7.13 0.40 -9.14
C ARG A 129 6.89 1.75 -9.79
N VAL A 130 6.38 2.72 -9.03
CA VAL A 130 6.03 4.05 -9.53
C VAL A 130 6.61 5.16 -8.65
N PRO A 131 6.98 6.33 -9.23
CA PRO A 131 7.36 7.51 -8.43
C PRO A 131 6.15 8.17 -7.77
N GLY A 132 4.93 7.83 -8.20
CA GLY A 132 3.68 8.31 -7.64
C GLY A 132 2.47 7.71 -8.36
N PHE A 133 1.29 7.92 -7.79
CA PHE A 133 0.03 7.41 -8.32
C PHE A 133 -1.11 8.40 -8.08
N SER A 134 -2.22 8.20 -8.78
CA SER A 134 -3.49 8.88 -8.52
C SER A 134 -4.59 7.86 -8.33
N ALA A 135 -5.49 8.12 -7.38
CA ALA A 135 -6.58 7.25 -7.02
C ALA A 135 -7.86 8.06 -6.81
N HIS A 136 -9.01 7.48 -7.18
CA HIS A 136 -10.33 8.06 -6.93
C HIS A 136 -11.13 7.09 -6.05
N GLY A 137 -11.67 7.58 -4.94
CA GLY A 137 -12.49 6.77 -4.04
C GLY A 137 -11.72 5.66 -3.32
N GLN A 138 -12.36 4.50 -3.17
CA GLN A 138 -11.80 3.32 -2.51
C GLN A 138 -10.71 2.69 -3.39
N VAL A 139 -9.46 3.08 -3.17
CA VAL A 139 -8.32 2.37 -3.73
C VAL A 139 -7.55 1.72 -2.60
N ALA A 140 -7.41 0.40 -2.70
CA ALA A 140 -6.50 -0.38 -1.90
C ALA A 140 -5.13 -0.36 -2.60
N LEU A 141 -4.09 0.05 -1.88
CA LEU A 141 -2.68 0.04 -2.30
C LEU A 141 -1.89 -0.85 -1.37
#